data_AF-A0A1C3KJP2-F1
#
_entry.id   AF-A0A1C3KJP2-F1
#
_cell.length_a   1.000
_cell.length_b   1.000
_cell.length_c   1.000
_cell.angle_alpha   90.00
_cell.angle_beta   90.00
_cell.angle_gamma   90.00
#
_symmetry.space_group_name_H-M   'P 1'
#
loop_
_entity.id
_entity.type
_entity.pdbx_description
1 polymer ?
#
loop_
_entity_poly.entity_id
_entity_poly.type
_entity_poly.pdbx_seq_one_letter_code
_entity_poly.pdbx_strand_id
1 'polypeptide(L)'
;MSSNHGYLYILPSRINYRKLDNTLLLVDYFSQCNDNNIPQILKKLKGFDNLCKKIAYNLYEFNIIPHYGVVVKDRCQVLNFWAYEKLIQLLTDSSRDDLPSIRAEFGNLWNKFQKKEECTFDIPAHDEENFKNLKIFYDYANDYADVQGKAKNHGFTCTKEYKEYIEKGNEIYNQITRECTNPSSKIYCTYVQEIMKHYKDNTLSKQDCTVISTELKSEQQEQYAEAEALGYVPRGAFSYGSASLMGHSYSENADELSPSYSTVSMAIAFPIFGILFILFIFYKFTPLGSLLRERFLRRVMFRLNEEEVETHELLEHTYDPLNMNAENSNHHIRYQLSSFS
;
A
#
# COMPACT_ATOMS: atom_id res chain seq x y z
N MET A 1 4.40 -26.59 5.91
CA MET A 1 5.60 -26.07 6.59
C MET A 1 5.76 -24.61 6.17
N SER A 2 5.60 -23.67 7.11
CA SER A 2 5.90 -22.26 6.83
C SER A 2 7.38 -22.14 6.47
N SER A 3 7.69 -21.42 5.39
CA SER A 3 9.08 -21.22 4.93
C SER A 3 9.92 -20.61 6.05
N ASN A 4 11.06 -21.23 6.40
CA ASN A 4 11.99 -20.70 7.40
C ASN A 4 12.86 -19.55 6.85
N HIS A 5 12.30 -18.78 5.92
CA HIS A 5 12.98 -17.72 5.20
C HIS A 5 12.40 -16.35 5.54
N GLY A 6 13.27 -15.39 5.84
CA GLY A 6 12.91 -14.02 6.19
C GLY A 6 12.82 -13.11 4.96
N TYR A 7 11.60 -12.69 4.62
CA TYR A 7 11.35 -11.61 3.66
C TYR A 7 10.79 -10.38 4.37
N LEU A 8 11.18 -9.18 3.93
CA LEU A 8 10.75 -7.94 4.59
C LEU A 8 9.26 -7.66 4.33
N TYR A 9 8.77 -7.92 3.12
CA TYR A 9 7.42 -7.55 2.68
C TYR A 9 6.27 -8.31 3.37
N ILE A 10 6.58 -9.41 4.09
CA ILE A 10 5.61 -10.21 4.85
C ILE A 10 5.53 -9.81 6.33
N LEU A 11 6.36 -8.86 6.77
CA LEU A 11 6.32 -8.40 8.16
C LEU A 11 5.04 -7.59 8.44
N PRO A 12 4.42 -7.75 9.63
CA PRO A 12 3.20 -7.03 10.01
C PRO A 12 3.24 -5.52 9.75
N SER A 13 4.33 -4.86 10.17
CA SER A 13 4.54 -3.42 9.95
C SER A 13 4.52 -3.06 8.46
N ARG A 14 5.14 -3.89 7.61
CA ARG A 14 5.24 -3.67 6.17
C ARG A 14 3.92 -3.89 5.47
N ILE A 15 3.16 -4.91 5.87
CA ILE A 15 1.81 -5.16 5.35
C ILE A 15 0.90 -3.97 5.67
N ASN A 16 0.96 -3.48 6.91
CA ASN A 16 0.17 -2.32 7.34
C ASN A 16 0.42 -1.10 6.44
N TYR A 17 1.68 -0.71 6.26
CA TYR A 17 2.04 0.48 5.47
C TYR A 17 1.81 0.29 3.97
N ARG A 18 2.01 -0.93 3.43
CA ARG A 18 1.74 -1.24 2.03
C ARG A 18 0.27 -0.98 1.69
N LYS A 19 -0.66 -1.33 2.58
CA LYS A 19 -2.09 -1.06 2.37
C LYS A 19 -2.39 0.44 2.30
N LEU A 20 -1.75 1.25 3.16
CA LEU A 20 -1.88 2.71 3.17
C LEU A 20 -1.19 3.39 1.98
N ASP A 21 -0.13 2.79 1.44
CA ASP A 21 0.59 3.30 0.28
C ASP A 21 -0.15 3.02 -1.04
N ASN A 22 -0.75 1.83 -1.15
CA ASN A 22 -1.49 1.33 -2.30
C ASN A 22 -2.95 1.83 -2.37
N THR A 23 -3.25 2.91 -1.67
CA THR A 23 -4.56 3.56 -1.68
C THR A 23 -4.98 3.95 -3.09
N LEU A 24 -6.02 3.30 -3.59
CA LEU A 24 -6.69 3.64 -4.85
C LEU A 24 -7.67 4.78 -4.60
N LEU A 25 -7.38 5.97 -5.13
CA LEU A 25 -8.27 7.12 -5.00
C LEU A 25 -9.47 6.95 -5.94
N LEU A 26 -10.53 6.33 -5.42
CA LEU A 26 -11.82 6.26 -6.12
C LEU A 26 -12.59 7.58 -6.00
N VAL A 27 -12.40 8.23 -4.87
CA VAL A 27 -12.85 9.58 -4.53
C VAL A 27 -11.62 10.49 -4.53
N ASP A 28 -11.45 11.28 -5.58
CA ASP A 28 -10.34 12.24 -5.69
C ASP A 28 -10.64 13.59 -5.03
N TYR A 29 -11.89 13.79 -4.61
CA TYR A 29 -12.35 15.06 -4.07
C TYR A 29 -12.51 15.01 -2.56
N PHE A 30 -11.51 15.52 -1.86
CA PHE A 30 -11.58 15.87 -0.43
C PHE A 30 -11.42 17.37 -0.32
N SER A 31 -12.49 18.07 0.04
CA SER A 31 -12.50 19.54 0.03
C SER A 31 -11.43 20.13 0.96
N GLN A 32 -11.09 19.45 2.04
CA GLN A 32 -10.01 19.81 2.97
C GLN A 32 -8.63 19.86 2.31
N CYS A 33 -8.42 19.06 1.26
CA CYS A 33 -7.18 18.99 0.49
C CYS A 33 -7.20 19.89 -0.76
N ASN A 34 -8.23 20.73 -0.93
CA ASN A 34 -8.19 21.76 -1.95
C ASN A 34 -7.15 22.81 -1.59
N ASP A 35 -6.57 23.47 -2.60
CA ASP A 35 -5.56 24.51 -2.38
C ASP A 35 -6.03 25.53 -1.34
N ASN A 36 -7.25 26.05 -1.39
CA ASN A 36 -7.68 27.06 -0.43
C ASN A 36 -7.74 26.60 1.04
N ASN A 37 -7.73 25.29 1.31
CA ASN A 37 -7.91 24.71 2.64
C ASN A 37 -6.62 24.13 3.25
N ILE A 38 -5.61 23.85 2.42
CA ILE A 38 -4.28 23.43 2.88
C ILE A 38 -3.53 24.65 3.45
N PRO A 39 -2.99 24.58 4.68
CA PRO A 39 -2.13 25.61 5.24
C PRO A 39 -0.94 25.96 4.33
N GLN A 40 -0.58 27.25 4.27
CA GLN A 40 0.46 27.74 3.35
C GLN A 40 1.82 27.06 3.57
N ILE A 41 2.18 26.75 4.82
CA ILE A 41 3.45 26.08 5.12
C ILE A 41 3.49 24.65 4.55
N LEU A 42 2.36 23.94 4.56
CA LEU A 42 2.25 22.58 4.02
C LEU A 42 2.23 22.57 2.50
N LYS A 43 1.61 23.58 1.86
CA LYS A 43 1.64 23.74 0.40
C LYS A 43 3.03 23.88 -0.19
N LYS A 44 3.96 24.49 0.58
CA LYS A 44 5.36 24.64 0.14
C LYS A 44 6.08 23.29 0.05
N LEU A 45 5.58 22.27 0.74
CA LEU A 45 6.12 20.92 0.67
C LEU A 45 5.66 20.26 -0.63
N LYS A 46 6.60 20.03 -1.54
CA LYS A 46 6.32 19.43 -2.84
C LYS A 46 5.68 18.05 -2.67
N GLY A 47 4.50 17.85 -3.24
CA GLY A 47 3.75 16.58 -3.17
C GLY A 47 2.86 16.43 -1.94
N PHE A 48 2.72 17.48 -1.12
CA PHE A 48 1.84 17.46 0.04
C PHE A 48 0.35 17.34 -0.33
N ASP A 49 -0.07 17.88 -1.46
CA ASP A 49 -1.43 17.74 -1.98
C ASP A 49 -1.81 16.26 -2.19
N ASN A 50 -0.88 15.47 -2.74
CA ASN A 50 -1.04 14.02 -2.90
C ASN A 50 -1.07 13.30 -1.55
N LEU A 51 -0.18 13.66 -0.63
CA LEU A 51 -0.18 13.12 0.73
C LEU A 51 -1.52 13.42 1.44
N CYS A 52 -2.01 14.66 1.34
CA CYS A 52 -3.29 15.06 1.91
C CYS A 52 -4.43 14.18 1.39
N LYS A 53 -4.51 13.96 0.07
CA LYS A 53 -5.54 13.10 -0.54
C LYS A 53 -5.45 11.67 -0.06
N LYS A 54 -4.24 11.10 0.06
CA LYS A 54 -4.06 9.74 0.60
C LYS A 54 -4.49 9.65 2.06
N ILE A 55 -4.14 10.62 2.91
CA ILE A 55 -4.57 10.67 4.31
C ILE A 55 -6.10 10.77 4.38
N ALA A 56 -6.70 11.69 3.62
CA ALA A 56 -8.14 11.90 3.60
C ALA A 56 -8.89 10.63 3.18
N TYR A 57 -8.39 9.92 2.17
CA TYR A 57 -8.95 8.64 1.75
C TYR A 57 -8.78 7.56 2.82
N ASN A 58 -7.59 7.41 3.40
CA ASN A 58 -7.35 6.41 4.43
C ASN A 58 -8.23 6.66 5.67
N LEU A 59 -8.48 7.91 6.04
CA LEU A 59 -9.45 8.27 7.07
C LEU A 59 -10.89 7.99 6.65
N TYR A 60 -11.26 8.23 5.40
CA TYR A 60 -12.58 7.88 4.87
C TYR A 60 -12.83 6.37 4.96
N GLU A 61 -11.83 5.56 4.60
CA GLU A 61 -11.81 4.10 4.66
C GLU A 61 -11.22 3.57 6.00
N PHE A 62 -11.33 4.34 7.10
CA PHE A 62 -10.66 4.01 8.37
C PHE A 62 -10.94 2.59 8.86
N ASN A 63 -12.15 2.08 8.63
CA ASN A 63 -12.57 0.77 9.10
C ASN A 63 -11.89 -0.42 8.42
N ILE A 64 -11.24 -0.21 7.26
CA ILE A 64 -10.53 -1.28 6.54
C ILE A 64 -9.01 -1.16 6.68
N ILE A 65 -8.51 -0.20 7.47
CA ILE A 65 -7.08 -0.10 7.76
C ILE A 65 -6.64 -1.34 8.57
N PRO A 66 -5.57 -2.04 8.14
CA PRO A 66 -5.01 -3.13 8.90
C PRO A 66 -4.25 -2.60 10.14
N HIS A 67 -4.19 -3.43 11.17
CA HIS A 67 -3.48 -3.12 12.41
C HIS A 67 -2.72 -4.35 12.91
N TYR A 68 -2.02 -5.03 11.99
CA TYR A 68 -1.26 -6.23 12.30
C TYR A 68 -0.03 -5.93 13.16
N GLY A 69 0.29 -6.80 14.10
CA GLY A 69 1.46 -6.69 14.97
C GLY A 69 1.09 -6.74 16.45
N VAL A 70 2.03 -7.20 17.28
CA VAL A 70 1.77 -7.53 18.68
C VAL A 70 1.54 -6.29 19.57
N VAL A 71 2.15 -5.16 19.22
CA VAL A 71 2.10 -3.94 20.03
C VAL A 71 1.28 -2.83 19.36
N VAL A 72 0.60 -3.15 18.26
CA VAL A 72 -0.35 -2.24 17.61
C VAL A 72 -1.61 -2.17 18.46
N LYS A 73 -1.90 -0.97 18.98
CA LYS A 73 -3.08 -0.68 19.77
C LYS A 73 -4.34 -0.61 18.90
N ASP A 74 -4.25 0.11 17.79
CA ASP A 74 -5.38 0.36 16.90
C ASP A 74 -4.91 0.83 15.51
N ARG A 75 -5.89 0.95 14.60
CA ARG A 75 -5.70 1.43 13.22
C ARG A 75 -5.20 2.88 13.15
N CYS A 76 -5.56 3.70 14.14
CA CYS A 76 -5.17 5.10 14.17
C CYS A 76 -3.67 5.24 14.45
N GLN A 77 -3.12 4.42 15.34
CA GLN A 77 -1.69 4.35 15.59
C GLN A 77 -0.91 4.03 14.32
N VAL A 78 -1.33 3.01 13.56
CA VAL A 78 -0.72 2.67 12.26
C VAL A 78 -0.76 3.87 11.30
N LEU A 79 -1.93 4.50 11.18
CA LEU A 79 -2.13 5.63 10.28
C LEU A 79 -1.30 6.86 10.69
N ASN A 80 -1.19 7.16 11.98
CA ASN A 80 -0.40 8.28 12.49
C ASN A 80 1.10 8.09 12.19
N PHE A 81 1.66 6.91 12.47
CA PHE A 81 3.07 6.63 12.19
C PHE A 81 3.39 6.71 10.69
N TRP A 82 2.52 6.13 9.85
CA TRP A 82 2.64 6.21 8.40
C TRP A 82 2.55 7.66 7.90
N ALA A 83 1.52 8.40 8.32
CA ALA A 83 1.28 9.75 7.82
C ALA A 83 2.40 10.72 8.22
N TYR A 84 2.92 10.61 9.44
CA TYR A 84 4.02 11.46 9.89
C TYR A 84 5.36 11.09 9.24
N GLU A 85 5.61 9.80 8.97
CA GLU A 85 6.77 9.39 8.15
C GLU A 85 6.69 10.01 6.75
N LYS A 86 5.54 9.90 6.08
CA LYS A 86 5.37 10.49 4.75
C LYS A 86 5.53 12.00 4.78
N LEU A 87 5.03 12.69 5.82
CA LEU A 87 5.23 14.12 6.00
C LEU A 87 6.72 14.48 6.10
N ILE A 88 7.46 13.76 6.94
CA ILE A 88 8.90 13.97 7.13
C ILE A 88 9.68 13.73 5.83
N GLN A 89 9.27 12.75 5.03
CA GLN A 89 9.88 12.48 3.71
C GLN A 89 9.69 13.61 2.70
N LEU A 90 8.73 14.52 2.90
CA LEU A 90 8.53 15.70 2.04
C LEU A 90 9.41 16.89 2.45
N LEU A 91 10.10 16.82 3.59
CA LEU A 91 10.94 17.91 4.08
C LEU A 91 12.21 18.04 3.24
N THR A 92 12.53 19.27 2.89
CA THR A 92 13.86 19.69 2.41
C THR A 92 14.66 20.27 3.56
N ASP A 93 15.98 20.40 3.39
CA ASP A 93 16.86 20.99 4.41
C ASP A 93 16.39 22.39 4.84
N SER A 94 15.89 23.19 3.89
CA SER A 94 15.33 24.53 4.15
C SER A 94 14.02 24.54 4.95
N SER A 95 13.35 23.39 5.10
CA SER A 95 12.07 23.25 5.80
C SER A 95 12.17 22.46 7.11
N ARG A 96 13.33 21.85 7.41
CA ARG A 96 13.53 21.05 8.63
C ARG A 96 13.42 21.91 9.88
N ASP A 97 13.94 23.14 9.84
CA ASP A 97 13.84 24.09 10.96
C ASP A 97 12.39 24.49 11.25
N ASP A 98 11.51 24.41 10.24
CA ASP A 98 10.09 24.68 10.34
C ASP A 98 9.26 23.46 10.81
N LEU A 99 9.89 22.30 11.09
CA LEU A 99 9.18 21.06 11.46
C LEU A 99 8.15 21.26 12.59
N PRO A 100 8.41 21.99 13.69
CA PRO A 100 7.40 22.23 14.72
C PRO A 100 6.13 22.93 14.16
N SER A 101 6.33 23.94 13.30
CA SER A 101 5.25 24.70 12.66
C SER A 101 4.50 23.87 11.63
N ILE A 102 5.25 23.10 10.81
CA ILE A 102 4.71 22.16 9.82
C ILE A 102 3.82 21.13 10.53
N ARG A 103 4.32 20.54 11.62
CA ARG A 103 3.59 19.56 12.41
C ARG A 103 2.31 20.14 13.01
N ALA A 104 2.37 21.35 13.57
CA ALA A 104 1.20 22.01 14.13
C ALA A 104 0.13 22.24 13.06
N GLU A 105 0.50 22.76 11.90
CA GLU A 105 -0.41 22.96 10.78
C GLU A 105 -0.95 21.64 10.21
N PHE A 106 -0.13 20.59 10.21
CA PHE A 106 -0.55 19.24 9.82
C PHE A 106 -1.64 18.70 10.75
N GLY A 107 -1.48 18.86 12.07
CA GLY A 107 -2.51 18.53 13.05
C GLY A 107 -3.79 19.36 12.90
N ASN A 108 -3.65 20.67 12.63
CA ASN A 108 -4.79 21.55 12.35
C ASN A 108 -5.58 21.11 11.11
N LEU A 109 -4.87 20.71 10.05
CA LEU A 109 -5.50 20.15 8.84
C LEU A 109 -6.19 18.81 9.15
N TRP A 110 -5.53 17.94 9.92
CA TRP A 110 -6.09 16.65 10.32
C TRP A 110 -7.46 16.79 10.98
N ASN A 111 -7.60 17.77 11.86
CA ASN A 111 -8.85 18.08 12.58
C ASN A 111 -10.00 18.60 11.69
N LYS A 112 -9.76 18.78 10.38
CA LYS A 112 -10.80 19.15 9.40
C LYS A 112 -11.40 17.94 8.67
N PHE A 113 -10.80 16.76 8.78
CA PHE A 113 -11.31 15.55 8.12
C PHE A 113 -12.57 15.01 8.81
N GLN A 114 -13.45 14.34 8.03
CA GLN A 114 -14.75 13.86 8.52
C GLN A 114 -14.63 12.82 9.64
N LYS A 115 -13.59 11.98 9.60
CA LYS A 115 -13.34 10.86 10.53
C LYS A 115 -12.32 11.17 11.62
N LYS A 116 -12.07 12.45 11.90
CA LYS A 116 -11.10 12.91 12.90
C LYS A 116 -11.34 12.36 14.32
N GLU A 117 -12.59 12.08 14.68
CA GLU A 117 -12.94 11.56 16.00
C GLU A 117 -12.58 10.08 16.16
N GLU A 118 -12.54 9.33 15.05
CA GLU A 118 -12.10 7.93 15.02
C GLU A 118 -10.59 7.81 15.05
N CYS A 119 -9.87 8.85 14.60
CA CYS A 119 -8.43 8.90 14.65
C CYS A 119 -7.91 10.32 14.85
N THR A 120 -7.41 10.60 16.05
CA THR A 120 -6.72 11.86 16.36
C THR A 120 -5.24 11.74 16.00
N PHE A 121 -4.71 12.76 15.31
CA PHE A 121 -3.28 12.82 15.03
C PHE A 121 -2.48 13.07 16.31
N ASP A 122 -1.73 12.06 16.73
CA ASP A 122 -0.82 12.13 17.86
C ASP A 122 0.38 11.21 17.64
N ILE A 123 1.58 11.75 17.88
CA ILE A 123 2.86 11.05 17.75
C ILE A 123 3.76 11.48 18.92
N PRO A 124 4.25 10.56 19.76
CA PRO A 124 4.94 10.94 20.98
C PRO A 124 6.43 11.37 20.77
N ALA A 125 6.81 11.80 19.56
CA ALA A 125 8.14 12.34 19.23
C ALA A 125 8.03 13.52 18.26
N HIS A 126 8.55 14.69 18.65
CA HIS A 126 8.32 15.95 17.92
C HIS A 126 9.42 16.32 16.92
N ASP A 127 10.67 15.97 17.20
CA ASP A 127 11.79 16.12 16.28
C ASP A 127 11.97 14.90 15.38
N GLU A 128 12.69 15.10 14.28
CA GLU A 128 12.88 14.11 13.24
C GLU A 128 13.70 12.91 13.71
N GLU A 129 14.76 13.13 14.49
CA GLU A 129 15.66 12.07 14.94
C GLU A 129 14.95 11.12 15.92
N ASN A 130 14.34 11.68 16.96
CA ASN A 130 13.61 10.88 17.94
C ASN A 130 12.42 10.17 17.28
N PHE A 131 11.72 10.80 16.33
CA PHE A 131 10.66 10.10 15.59
C PHE A 131 11.21 8.94 14.76
N LYS A 132 12.30 9.12 14.01
CA LYS A 132 12.91 8.05 13.21
C LYS A 132 13.29 6.85 14.07
N ASN A 133 13.95 7.10 15.20
CA ASN A 133 14.33 6.04 16.14
C ASN A 133 13.09 5.37 16.75
N LEU A 134 12.11 6.16 17.18
CA LEU A 134 10.86 5.64 17.74
C LEU A 134 10.11 4.78 16.73
N LYS A 135 10.05 5.18 15.46
CA LYS A 135 9.40 4.43 14.40
C LYS A 135 10.10 3.09 14.13
N ILE A 136 11.44 3.09 14.03
CA ILE A 136 12.20 1.83 13.87
C ILE A 136 11.93 0.91 15.05
N PHE A 137 11.95 1.43 16.28
CA PHE A 137 11.63 0.66 17.47
C PHE A 137 10.20 0.09 17.44
N TYR A 138 9.21 0.93 17.10
CA TYR A 138 7.81 0.51 17.01
C TYR A 138 7.59 -0.57 15.94
N ASP A 139 8.14 -0.38 14.74
CA ASP A 139 8.05 -1.36 13.65
C ASP A 139 8.73 -2.68 14.04
N TYR A 140 9.94 -2.60 14.61
CA TYR A 140 10.69 -3.78 15.05
C TYR A 140 10.01 -4.53 16.18
N ALA A 141 9.44 -3.81 17.16
CA ALA A 141 8.61 -4.42 18.18
C ALA A 141 7.41 -5.14 17.54
N ASN A 142 6.65 -4.48 16.67
CA ASN A 142 5.48 -5.11 16.02
C ASN A 142 5.82 -6.41 15.28
N ASP A 143 6.98 -6.43 14.64
CA ASP A 143 7.45 -7.56 13.84
C ASP A 143 8.19 -8.63 14.66
N TYR A 144 8.44 -8.35 15.95
CA TYR A 144 9.34 -9.14 16.76
C TYR A 144 8.88 -10.59 16.94
N ALA A 145 7.58 -10.83 17.12
CA ALA A 145 7.05 -12.19 17.27
C ALA A 145 7.32 -13.05 16.03
N ASP A 146 7.16 -12.49 14.83
CA ASP A 146 7.43 -13.17 13.56
C ASP A 146 8.93 -13.43 13.37
N VAL A 147 9.76 -12.43 13.67
CA VAL A 147 11.22 -12.55 13.62
C VAL A 147 11.70 -13.63 14.60
N GLN A 148 11.21 -13.59 15.85
CA GLN A 148 11.57 -14.55 16.90
C GLN A 148 11.07 -15.96 16.55
N GLY A 149 9.85 -16.09 16.00
CA GLY A 149 9.29 -17.37 15.59
C GLY A 149 10.16 -18.07 14.56
N LYS A 150 10.68 -17.34 13.57
CA LYS A 150 11.62 -17.87 12.57
C LYS A 150 12.99 -18.19 13.17
N ALA A 151 13.51 -17.31 14.03
CA ALA A 151 14.81 -17.49 14.65
C ALA A 151 14.89 -18.70 15.60
N LYS A 152 13.77 -19.17 16.14
CA LYS A 152 13.70 -20.43 16.93
C LYS A 152 13.95 -21.67 16.08
N ASN A 153 13.75 -21.61 14.77
CA ASN A 153 13.97 -22.75 13.87
C ASN A 153 15.44 -22.85 13.48
N HIS A 154 15.97 -24.07 13.48
CA HIS A 154 17.33 -24.33 12.97
C HIS A 154 17.46 -23.87 11.51
N GLY A 155 18.53 -23.14 11.19
CA GLY A 155 18.82 -22.70 9.83
C GLY A 155 17.94 -21.54 9.35
N PHE A 156 17.58 -20.59 10.22
CA PHE A 156 16.89 -19.36 9.81
C PHE A 156 17.73 -18.59 8.78
N THR A 157 17.23 -18.56 7.55
CA THR A 157 17.84 -17.80 6.46
C THR A 157 17.02 -16.57 6.10
N CYS A 158 17.63 -15.56 5.49
CA CYS A 158 16.95 -14.31 5.18
C CYS A 158 17.58 -13.60 3.99
N THR A 159 16.88 -12.63 3.42
CA THR A 159 17.47 -11.70 2.44
C THR A 159 18.40 -10.71 3.13
N LYS A 160 19.24 -10.01 2.35
CA LYS A 160 20.14 -8.99 2.86
C LYS A 160 19.37 -7.85 3.55
N GLU A 161 18.29 -7.38 2.94
CA GLU A 161 17.45 -6.30 3.46
C GLU A 161 16.76 -6.69 4.78
N TYR A 162 16.37 -7.96 4.91
CA TYR A 162 15.81 -8.48 6.16
C TYR A 162 16.87 -8.52 7.26
N LYS A 163 18.11 -8.91 6.95
CA LYS A 163 19.22 -8.86 7.91
C LYS A 163 19.51 -7.43 8.36
N GLU A 164 19.63 -6.50 7.43
CA GLU A 164 19.83 -5.06 7.73
C GLU A 164 18.71 -4.52 8.62
N TYR A 165 17.46 -4.94 8.38
CA TYR A 165 16.31 -4.59 9.20
C TYR A 165 16.44 -5.12 10.65
N ILE A 166 16.78 -6.40 10.84
CA ILE A 166 16.99 -6.99 12.18
C ILE A 166 18.14 -6.27 12.91
N GLU A 167 19.26 -6.07 12.23
CA GLU A 167 20.44 -5.42 12.81
C GLU A 167 20.11 -3.99 13.26
N LYS A 168 19.41 -3.23 12.42
CA LYS A 168 19.00 -1.87 12.76
C LYS A 168 17.97 -1.85 13.89
N GLY A 169 17.02 -2.77 13.89
CA GLY A 169 16.05 -2.95 14.97
C GLY A 169 16.71 -3.24 16.31
N ASN A 170 17.67 -4.17 16.34
CA ASN A 170 18.47 -4.49 17.52
C ASN A 170 19.28 -3.29 18.03
N GLU A 171 19.92 -2.54 17.12
CA GLU A 171 20.71 -1.34 17.45
C GLU A 171 19.82 -0.29 18.13
N ILE A 172 18.71 0.08 17.47
CA ILE A 172 17.78 1.11 17.95
C ILE A 172 17.09 0.66 19.25
N TYR A 173 16.71 -0.61 19.38
CA TYR A 173 16.19 -1.16 20.62
C TYR A 173 17.16 -0.93 21.79
N ASN A 174 18.44 -1.27 21.62
CA ASN A 174 19.45 -1.08 22.66
C ASN A 174 19.72 0.40 22.96
N GLN A 175 19.61 1.28 21.96
CA GLN A 175 19.75 2.72 22.16
C GLN A 175 18.57 3.29 22.95
N ILE A 176 17.35 3.10 22.46
CA ILE A 176 16.13 3.67 23.05
C ILE A 176 15.90 3.16 24.47
N THR A 177 16.14 1.88 24.73
CA THR A 177 15.99 1.33 26.10
C THR A 177 16.96 1.97 27.09
N ARG A 178 18.18 2.30 26.68
CA ARG A 178 19.13 3.07 27.51
C ARG A 178 18.67 4.50 27.72
N GLU A 179 18.26 5.19 26.65
CA GLU A 179 17.77 6.58 26.71
C GLU A 179 16.50 6.74 27.55
N CYS A 180 15.67 5.70 27.62
CA CYS A 180 14.42 5.67 28.37
C CYS A 180 14.53 5.05 29.77
N THR A 181 15.76 4.96 30.30
CA THR A 181 16.00 4.56 31.69
C THR A 181 15.51 5.65 32.65
N ASN A 182 14.86 5.26 33.75
CA ASN A 182 14.20 6.21 34.65
C ASN A 182 15.18 7.00 35.54
N PRO A 183 14.97 8.32 35.73
CA PRO A 183 13.96 9.14 35.05
C PRO A 183 14.45 9.62 33.67
N SER A 184 13.64 9.44 32.62
CA SER A 184 13.91 10.02 31.31
C SER A 184 13.07 11.28 31.11
N SER A 185 13.69 12.34 30.56
CA SER A 185 13.02 13.59 30.23
C SER A 185 12.33 13.58 28.86
N LYS A 186 12.51 12.52 28.06
CA LYS A 186 12.00 12.45 26.70
C LYS A 186 10.57 11.92 26.66
N ILE A 187 9.68 12.65 25.99
CA ILE A 187 8.22 12.38 25.93
C ILE A 187 7.90 10.97 25.39
N TYR A 188 8.63 10.48 24.39
CA TYR A 188 8.39 9.16 23.81
C TYR A 188 8.73 8.01 24.76
N CYS A 189 9.45 8.24 25.86
CA CYS A 189 9.86 7.15 26.74
C CYS A 189 8.70 6.49 27.47
N THR A 190 7.64 7.23 27.79
CA THR A 190 6.41 6.62 28.32
C THR A 190 5.82 5.64 27.31
N TYR A 191 5.79 6.01 26.04
CA TYR A 191 5.27 5.15 24.97
C TYR A 191 6.15 3.91 24.74
N VAL A 192 7.47 4.06 24.78
CA VAL A 192 8.43 2.95 24.73
C VAL A 192 8.20 1.97 25.89
N GLN A 193 8.04 2.50 27.11
CA GLN A 193 7.80 1.67 28.30
C GLN A 193 6.48 0.89 28.18
N GLU A 194 5.41 1.48 27.65
CA GLU A 194 4.16 0.75 27.40
C GLU A 194 4.36 -0.40 26.40
N ILE A 195 5.06 -0.16 25.29
CA ILE A 195 5.39 -1.21 24.31
C ILE A 195 6.17 -2.36 24.96
N MET A 196 7.15 -2.04 25.81
CA MET A 196 8.00 -3.06 26.42
C MET A 196 7.23 -3.99 27.35
N LYS A 197 6.09 -3.57 27.93
CA LYS A 197 5.23 -4.43 28.77
C LYS A 197 4.61 -5.60 28.02
N HIS A 198 4.56 -5.55 26.69
CA HIS A 198 4.07 -6.68 25.88
C HIS A 198 5.07 -7.85 25.82
N TYR A 199 6.33 -7.63 26.20
CA TYR A 199 7.39 -8.63 26.10
C TYR A 199 7.77 -9.18 27.46
N LYS A 200 8.11 -10.48 27.47
CA LYS A 200 8.57 -11.15 28.68
C LYS A 200 9.81 -10.44 29.23
N ASP A 201 9.83 -10.26 30.55
CA ASP A 201 10.89 -9.56 31.29
C ASP A 201 11.11 -8.11 30.82
N ASN A 202 10.15 -7.53 30.09
CA ASN A 202 10.25 -6.24 29.41
C ASN A 202 11.49 -6.15 28.51
N THR A 203 11.84 -7.22 27.81
CA THR A 203 13.01 -7.26 26.93
C THR A 203 12.75 -7.94 25.59
N LEU A 204 13.39 -7.41 24.55
CA LEU A 204 13.54 -8.07 23.26
C LEU A 204 14.90 -8.77 23.24
N SER A 205 14.91 -10.09 23.17
CA SER A 205 16.13 -10.86 22.91
C SER A 205 16.65 -10.53 21.51
N LYS A 206 17.97 -10.34 21.39
CA LYS A 206 18.64 -10.09 20.11
C LYS A 206 18.36 -11.23 19.12
N GLN A 207 17.91 -10.88 17.93
CA GLN A 207 17.67 -11.82 16.83
C GLN A 207 18.76 -11.70 15.76
N ASP A 208 18.99 -12.76 14.98
CA ASP A 208 19.91 -12.78 13.83
C ASP A 208 19.44 -13.84 12.80
N CYS A 209 19.94 -13.75 11.58
CA CYS A 209 19.67 -14.67 10.48
C CYS A 209 20.88 -14.83 9.55
N THR A 210 20.96 -15.97 8.87
CA THR A 210 21.99 -16.22 7.84
C THR A 210 21.51 -15.70 6.49
N VAL A 211 22.26 -14.78 5.88
CA VAL A 211 21.91 -14.28 4.55
C VAL A 211 22.06 -15.42 3.54
N ILE A 212 21.05 -15.63 2.69
CA ILE A 212 21.22 -16.50 1.54
C ILE A 212 22.22 -15.82 0.60
N SER A 213 23.41 -16.39 0.46
CA SER A 213 24.29 -16.04 -0.65
C SER A 213 23.55 -16.41 -1.93
N THR A 214 23.34 -15.45 -2.81
CA THR A 214 22.89 -15.71 -4.19
C THR A 214 24.02 -16.37 -4.99
N GLU A 215 24.61 -17.43 -4.46
CA GLU A 215 25.35 -18.42 -5.24
C GLU A 215 24.40 -19.59 -5.52
N LEU A 216 23.24 -19.28 -6.09
CA LEU A 216 22.52 -20.26 -6.88
C LEU A 216 23.21 -20.30 -8.23
N LYS A 217 24.09 -21.29 -8.32
CA LYS A 217 24.67 -21.87 -9.53
C LYS A 217 23.72 -21.74 -10.71
N SER A 218 24.27 -21.24 -11.80
CA SER A 218 23.72 -21.08 -13.14
C SER A 218 23.31 -22.39 -13.84
N GLU A 219 22.88 -23.43 -13.13
CA GLU A 219 22.67 -24.78 -13.67
C GLU A 219 21.20 -25.12 -13.97
N GLN A 220 20.27 -24.15 -13.92
CA GLN A 220 18.93 -24.30 -14.51
C GLN A 220 18.67 -23.36 -15.70
N GLN A 221 19.72 -22.66 -16.16
CA GLN A 221 19.67 -21.83 -17.37
C GLN A 221 20.37 -22.48 -18.58
N GLU A 222 20.77 -23.75 -18.47
CA GLU A 222 21.33 -24.55 -19.57
C GLU A 222 20.35 -25.55 -20.20
N GLN A 223 19.13 -25.71 -19.68
CA GLN A 223 18.13 -26.61 -20.29
C GLN A 223 17.05 -25.91 -21.12
N TYR A 224 17.17 -24.59 -21.31
CA TYR A 224 16.38 -23.82 -22.29
C TYR A 224 17.22 -23.27 -23.45
N ALA A 225 18.56 -23.40 -23.39
CA ALA A 225 19.46 -22.92 -24.44
C ALA A 225 19.70 -23.96 -25.56
N GLU A 226 19.34 -25.24 -25.37
CA GLU A 226 19.55 -26.29 -26.38
C GLU A 226 18.33 -26.51 -27.31
N ALA A 227 17.18 -25.88 -27.02
CA ALA A 227 15.99 -25.91 -27.88
C ALA A 227 15.98 -24.79 -28.95
N GLU A 228 16.89 -23.82 -28.86
CA GLU A 228 16.99 -22.70 -29.82
C GLU A 228 17.98 -22.98 -30.98
N ALA A 229 18.67 -24.12 -30.96
CA ALA A 229 19.61 -24.55 -32.00
C ALA A 229 18.99 -25.37 -33.15
N LEU A 230 17.70 -25.74 -33.08
CA LEU A 230 17.01 -26.53 -34.12
C LEU A 230 15.81 -25.81 -34.73
N GLY A 231 16.03 -24.56 -35.11
CA GLY A 231 15.14 -23.65 -35.85
C GLY A 231 13.88 -24.26 -36.48
N TYR A 232 12.73 -23.93 -35.90
CA TYR A 232 11.45 -23.94 -36.59
C TYR A 232 10.63 -22.72 -36.13
N VAL A 233 10.69 -21.65 -36.93
CA VAL A 233 9.85 -20.45 -36.79
C VAL A 233 8.86 -20.44 -37.94
N PRO A 234 7.54 -20.49 -37.70
CA PRO A 234 6.57 -19.94 -38.63
C PRO A 234 6.19 -18.53 -38.19
N ARG A 235 6.91 -17.53 -38.73
CA ARG A 235 6.45 -16.14 -38.78
C ARG A 235 5.67 -15.98 -40.08
N GLY A 236 4.35 -15.95 -39.99
CA GLY A 236 3.49 -15.59 -41.11
C GLY A 236 3.57 -14.08 -41.36
N ALA A 237 4.39 -13.68 -42.33
CA ALA A 237 4.29 -12.41 -43.02
C ALA A 237 4.18 -12.71 -44.52
N PHE A 238 3.02 -12.44 -45.11
CA PHE A 238 2.86 -12.41 -46.55
C PHE A 238 3.24 -11.03 -47.07
N SER A 239 4.35 -10.99 -47.81
CA SER A 239 4.74 -9.93 -48.75
C SER A 239 4.22 -10.32 -50.14
N TYR A 240 3.81 -9.34 -50.97
CA TYR A 240 4.50 -9.00 -52.24
C TYR A 240 3.75 -7.94 -53.05
N GLY A 241 4.51 -6.97 -53.56
CA GLY A 241 4.10 -6.03 -54.59
C GLY A 241 5.11 -4.88 -54.73
N SER A 242 6.22 -5.13 -55.43
CA SER A 242 7.31 -4.19 -55.71
C SER A 242 7.31 -3.66 -57.16
N ALA A 243 8.08 -2.58 -57.37
CA ALA A 243 8.57 -1.95 -58.62
C ALA A 243 7.76 -0.72 -59.08
N SER A 244 8.29 0.41 -59.56
CA SER A 244 9.65 0.91 -59.80
C SER A 244 9.60 2.44 -60.03
N LEU A 245 10.78 3.08 -60.00
CA LEU A 245 11.10 4.48 -60.32
C LEU A 245 11.11 4.79 -61.84
N MET A 246 11.08 6.09 -62.19
CA MET A 246 11.50 6.81 -63.43
C MET A 246 10.49 7.17 -64.57
N GLY A 247 10.19 8.48 -64.71
CA GLY A 247 10.79 9.38 -65.73
C GLY A 247 10.17 9.54 -67.14
N HIS A 248 9.80 10.80 -67.48
CA HIS A 248 9.63 11.44 -68.82
C HIS A 248 8.41 11.04 -69.69
N SER A 249 7.75 11.89 -70.52
CA SER A 249 7.75 13.33 -70.87
C SER A 249 6.61 13.61 -71.90
N TYR A 250 6.27 14.90 -72.12
CA TYR A 250 5.43 15.53 -73.19
C TYR A 250 3.89 15.50 -73.03
N SER A 251 3.23 16.66 -72.82
CA SER A 251 2.69 17.66 -73.81
C SER A 251 1.44 17.10 -74.53
N GLU A 252 0.25 17.74 -74.66
CA GLU A 252 -0.17 19.14 -74.76
C GLU A 252 -1.74 19.19 -74.77
N ASN A 253 -2.34 20.32 -74.35
CA ASN A 253 -3.68 20.86 -74.70
C ASN A 253 -4.95 20.06 -74.33
N ALA A 254 -6.14 20.61 -74.07
CA ALA A 254 -6.68 21.93 -73.74
C ALA A 254 -8.18 21.69 -73.36
N ASP A 255 -8.81 22.73 -72.78
CA ASP A 255 -10.26 22.99 -72.70
C ASP A 255 -11.09 22.51 -71.50
N GLU A 256 -11.31 23.50 -70.61
CA GLU A 256 -12.60 24.00 -70.10
C GLU A 256 -13.80 23.06 -69.97
N LEU A 257 -14.35 22.98 -68.75
CA LEU A 257 -15.70 23.48 -68.39
C LEU A 257 -16.01 23.13 -66.92
N SER A 258 -16.16 24.14 -66.07
CA SER A 258 -16.94 24.01 -64.83
C SER A 258 -18.43 23.91 -65.20
N PRO A 259 -19.28 23.23 -64.40
CA PRO A 259 -20.05 24.02 -63.44
C PRO A 259 -20.47 23.32 -62.12
N SER A 260 -20.55 24.18 -61.09
CA SER A 260 -21.64 24.31 -60.11
C SER A 260 -21.74 23.41 -58.87
N TYR A 261 -21.88 24.14 -57.76
CA TYR A 261 -21.92 23.80 -56.34
C TYR A 261 -23.19 23.10 -55.82
N SER A 262 -22.96 22.16 -54.90
CA SER A 262 -23.53 22.11 -53.54
C SER A 262 -25.05 22.17 -53.32
N THR A 263 -25.68 20.99 -53.21
CA THR A 263 -26.84 20.76 -52.31
C THR A 263 -26.86 19.37 -51.66
N VAL A 264 -26.12 18.39 -52.19
CA VAL A 264 -26.16 16.99 -51.70
C VAL A 264 -25.32 16.76 -50.44
N SER A 265 -24.24 17.53 -50.24
CA SER A 265 -23.29 17.30 -49.14
C SER A 265 -23.76 17.76 -47.75
N MET A 266 -24.82 18.59 -47.66
CA MET A 266 -25.37 19.01 -46.37
C MET A 266 -26.39 18.04 -45.78
N ALA A 267 -27.01 17.17 -46.57
CA ALA A 267 -28.05 16.26 -46.08
C ALA A 267 -27.50 15.08 -45.24
N ILE A 268 -26.22 14.75 -45.40
CA ILE A 268 -25.60 13.57 -44.76
C ILE A 268 -24.74 13.96 -43.54
N ALA A 269 -24.17 15.17 -43.52
CA ALA A 269 -23.30 15.61 -42.42
C ALA A 269 -24.09 16.00 -41.15
N PHE A 270 -25.22 16.69 -41.29
CA PHE A 270 -25.99 17.21 -40.14
C PHE A 270 -26.58 16.15 -39.19
N PRO A 271 -27.08 14.97 -39.64
CA PRO A 271 -27.59 13.94 -38.74
C PRO A 271 -26.50 13.33 -37.85
N ILE A 272 -25.28 13.16 -38.37
CA ILE A 272 -24.17 12.52 -37.66
C ILE A 272 -23.72 13.40 -36.49
N PHE A 273 -23.56 14.71 -36.71
CA PHE A 273 -23.21 15.64 -35.63
C PHE A 273 -24.32 15.74 -34.57
N GLY A 274 -25.59 15.68 -34.98
CA GLY A 274 -26.71 15.63 -34.05
C GLY A 274 -26.68 14.38 -33.16
N ILE A 275 -26.47 13.21 -33.76
CA ILE A 275 -26.37 11.93 -33.04
C ILE A 275 -25.16 11.94 -32.08
N LEU A 276 -23.99 12.40 -32.54
CA LEU A 276 -22.79 12.50 -31.70
C LEU A 276 -22.97 13.48 -30.54
N PHE A 277 -23.65 14.61 -30.75
CA PHE A 277 -23.93 15.59 -29.71
C PHE A 277 -24.91 15.05 -28.66
N ILE A 278 -25.95 14.33 -29.10
CA ILE A 278 -26.90 13.66 -28.22
C ILE A 278 -26.20 12.55 -27.41
N LEU A 279 -25.33 11.74 -28.04
CA LEU A 279 -24.52 10.74 -27.35
C LEU A 279 -23.55 11.37 -26.34
N PHE A 280 -22.96 12.53 -26.66
CA PHE A 280 -22.09 13.26 -25.74
C PHE A 280 -22.86 13.82 -24.52
N ILE A 281 -24.08 14.33 -24.73
CA ILE A 281 -24.98 14.73 -23.64
C ILE A 281 -25.35 13.51 -22.79
N PHE A 282 -25.80 12.41 -23.40
CA PHE A 282 -26.12 11.21 -22.63
C PHE A 282 -24.89 10.64 -21.92
N TYR A 283 -23.69 10.67 -22.50
CA TYR A 283 -22.46 10.28 -21.82
C TYR A 283 -22.15 11.19 -20.62
N LYS A 284 -22.36 12.50 -20.75
CA LYS A 284 -22.12 13.48 -19.68
C LYS A 284 -23.19 13.46 -18.58
N PHE A 285 -24.43 13.11 -18.91
CA PHE A 285 -25.59 13.20 -18.00
C PHE A 285 -26.18 11.84 -17.57
N THR A 286 -25.74 10.72 -18.17
CA THR A 286 -26.13 9.37 -17.72
C THR A 286 -25.09 8.86 -16.74
N PRO A 287 -25.44 8.51 -15.49
CA PRO A 287 -24.50 8.13 -14.43
C PRO A 287 -24.01 6.66 -14.59
N LEU A 288 -23.82 6.19 -15.82
CA LEU A 288 -23.33 4.84 -16.10
C LEU A 288 -21.84 4.68 -15.82
N GLY A 289 -21.06 5.78 -15.88
CA GLY A 289 -19.63 5.76 -15.58
C GLY A 289 -19.33 5.39 -14.12
N SER A 290 -20.09 5.92 -13.16
CA SER A 290 -19.92 5.59 -11.74
C SER A 290 -20.35 4.16 -11.42
N LEU A 291 -21.47 3.70 -11.98
CA LEU A 291 -22.02 2.36 -11.73
C LEU A 291 -21.19 1.23 -12.38
N LEU A 292 -20.66 1.45 -13.59
CA LEU A 292 -19.77 0.49 -14.24
C LEU A 292 -18.41 0.44 -13.57
N ARG A 293 -17.89 1.59 -13.12
CA ARG A 293 -16.67 1.69 -12.31
C ARG A 293 -16.85 0.95 -10.98
N GLU A 294 -17.95 1.17 -10.26
CA GLU A 294 -18.27 0.49 -9.00
C GLU A 294 -18.33 -1.05 -9.16
N ARG A 295 -19.00 -1.55 -10.21
CA ARG A 295 -19.08 -3.00 -10.48
C ARG A 295 -17.76 -3.62 -10.91
N PHE A 296 -16.96 -2.92 -11.73
CA PHE A 296 -15.65 -3.39 -12.16
C PHE A 296 -14.66 -3.42 -10.98
N LEU A 297 -14.69 -2.39 -10.14
CA LEU A 297 -13.83 -2.27 -8.96
C LEU A 297 -14.19 -3.27 -7.86
N ARG A 298 -15.47 -3.59 -7.67
CA ARG A 298 -15.90 -4.68 -6.78
C ARG A 298 -15.26 -6.01 -7.21
N ARG A 299 -15.17 -6.29 -8.51
CA ARG A 299 -14.49 -7.49 -9.02
C ARG A 299 -12.97 -7.45 -8.87
N VAL A 300 -12.34 -6.28 -8.96
CA VAL A 300 -10.87 -6.15 -8.77
C VAL A 300 -10.50 -6.28 -7.29
N MET A 301 -11.25 -5.65 -6.38
CA MET A 301 -11.05 -5.78 -4.94
C MET A 301 -11.28 -7.20 -4.42
N PHE A 302 -12.32 -7.91 -4.93
CA PHE A 302 -12.50 -9.32 -4.58
C PHE A 302 -11.28 -10.16 -4.99
N ARG A 303 -10.73 -9.97 -6.19
CA ARG A 303 -9.57 -10.74 -6.65
C ARG A 303 -8.29 -10.49 -5.86
N LEU A 304 -8.03 -9.24 -5.44
CA LEU A 304 -6.86 -8.91 -4.64
C LEU A 304 -6.97 -9.40 -3.19
N ASN A 305 -8.19 -9.46 -2.64
CA ASN A 305 -8.42 -10.03 -1.31
C ASN A 305 -8.42 -11.57 -1.34
N GLU A 306 -8.92 -12.20 -2.40
CA GLU A 306 -9.01 -13.67 -2.54
C GLU A 306 -7.62 -14.31 -2.69
N GLU A 307 -6.68 -13.67 -3.40
CA GLU A 307 -5.27 -14.11 -3.47
C GLU A 307 -4.49 -13.96 -2.13
N GLU A 308 -4.88 -13.02 -1.26
CA GLU A 308 -4.19 -12.73 0.01
C GLU A 308 -4.82 -13.48 1.20
N VAL A 309 -6.12 -13.85 1.13
CA VAL A 309 -6.86 -14.58 2.19
C VAL A 309 -6.69 -16.11 2.09
N GLU A 310 -6.69 -16.70 0.88
CA GLU A 310 -6.52 -18.16 0.72
C GLU A 310 -5.17 -18.67 1.26
N THR A 311 -4.14 -17.84 1.30
CA THR A 311 -2.82 -18.22 1.82
C THR A 311 -2.69 -18.12 3.34
N HIS A 312 -3.57 -17.35 4.00
CA HIS A 312 -3.55 -17.16 5.46
C HIS A 312 -4.61 -17.99 6.20
N GLU A 313 -5.80 -18.22 5.63
CA GLU A 313 -6.82 -19.10 6.25
C GLU A 313 -6.39 -20.57 6.30
N LEU A 314 -5.55 -21.03 5.36
CA LEU A 314 -5.00 -22.39 5.36
C LEU A 314 -3.92 -22.65 6.44
N LEU A 315 -3.48 -21.61 7.16
CA LEU A 315 -2.46 -21.72 8.22
C LEU A 315 -3.03 -21.60 9.65
N GLU A 316 -4.32 -21.31 9.82
CA GLU A 316 -4.92 -21.06 11.14
C GLU A 316 -5.47 -22.33 11.83
N HIS A 317 -5.36 -23.50 11.19
CA HIS A 317 -5.75 -24.77 11.81
C HIS A 317 -4.59 -25.76 11.88
N THR A 318 -3.71 -25.60 12.86
CA THR A 318 -3.28 -26.67 13.79
C THR A 318 -2.13 -26.20 14.68
N TYR A 319 -2.40 -26.00 15.98
CA TYR A 319 -1.64 -26.65 17.06
C TYR A 319 -2.31 -26.34 18.41
N ASP A 320 -2.97 -27.33 18.98
CA ASP A 320 -3.34 -27.32 20.40
C ASP A 320 -2.90 -28.66 20.98
N PRO A 321 -1.82 -28.69 21.79
CA PRO A 321 -1.60 -29.79 22.69
C PRO A 321 -1.68 -29.25 24.12
N LEU A 322 -2.56 -29.84 24.93
CA LEU A 322 -2.09 -30.74 25.97
C LEU A 322 -3.28 -31.49 26.58
N ASN A 323 -3.16 -32.80 26.47
CA ASN A 323 -3.90 -33.81 27.19
C ASN A 323 -3.63 -33.65 28.71
N MET A 324 -4.63 -33.25 29.49
CA MET A 324 -4.66 -33.46 30.93
C MET A 324 -5.93 -34.23 31.29
N ASN A 325 -5.73 -35.47 31.71
CA ASN A 325 -6.73 -36.27 32.39
C ASN A 325 -7.22 -35.53 33.63
N ALA A 326 -8.53 -35.30 33.74
CA ALA A 326 -9.20 -35.05 35.01
C ALA A 326 -10.60 -35.68 34.95
N GLU A 327 -10.89 -36.42 36.01
CA GLU A 327 -12.06 -37.25 36.20
C GLU A 327 -13.38 -36.46 36.21
N ASN A 328 -14.39 -37.07 35.59
CA ASN A 328 -15.73 -37.30 36.16
C ASN A 328 -16.48 -36.09 36.78
N SER A 329 -17.39 -35.48 36.02
CA SER A 329 -18.74 -35.16 36.52
C SER A 329 -19.72 -34.87 35.38
N ASN A 330 -20.70 -35.76 35.23
CA ASN A 330 -21.84 -35.61 34.32
C ASN A 330 -22.82 -34.56 34.85
N HIS A 331 -22.93 -33.39 34.23
CA HIS A 331 -24.05 -32.47 34.46
C HIS A 331 -24.77 -32.14 33.15
N HIS A 332 -26.01 -32.64 33.04
CA HIS A 332 -26.95 -32.36 31.96
C HIS A 332 -27.59 -30.98 32.16
N ILE A 333 -27.48 -30.09 31.18
CA ILE A 333 -28.23 -28.83 31.15
C ILE A 333 -29.46 -29.02 30.25
N ARG A 334 -30.66 -28.94 30.84
CA ARG A 334 -31.94 -28.86 30.13
C ARG A 334 -32.25 -27.41 29.79
N TYR A 335 -32.64 -27.15 28.54
CA TYR A 335 -33.27 -25.89 28.12
C TYR A 335 -34.76 -25.92 28.43
N GLN A 336 -35.30 -24.82 28.96
CA GLN A 336 -36.74 -24.60 29.08
C GLN A 336 -37.09 -23.29 28.35
N LEU A 337 -37.93 -23.40 27.31
CA LEU A 337 -38.56 -22.27 26.64
C LEU A 337 -39.79 -21.83 27.44
N SER A 338 -39.87 -20.55 27.80
CA SER A 338 -41.07 -19.93 28.37
C SER A 338 -41.94 -19.33 27.27
N SER A 339 -43.17 -19.84 27.14
CA SER A 339 -44.26 -19.19 26.41
C SER A 339 -45.04 -18.29 27.35
N PHE A 340 -45.18 -17.01 26.99
CA PHE A 340 -46.10 -16.07 27.62
C PHE A 340 -47.56 -16.41 27.26
N SER A 341 -48.44 -16.27 28.25
CA SER A 341 -49.89 -16.09 28.11
C SER A 341 -50.25 -14.65 28.45
#